data_AF-A0A8S9VGB8-F1
#
_entry.id   AF-A0A8S9VGB8-F1
#
_cell.length_a   1.000
_cell.length_b   1.000
_cell.length_c   1.000
_cell.angle_alpha   90.00
_cell.angle_beta   90.00
_cell.angle_gamma   90.00
#
_symmetry.space_group_name_H-M   'P 1'
#
loop_
_entity.id
_entity.type
_entity.pdbx_description
1 polymer ?
#
loop_
_entity_poly.entity_id
_entity_poly.type
_entity_poly.pdbx_seq_one_letter_code
_entity_poly.pdbx_strand_id
1 'polypeptide(L)'
;MAPGSFIWASSRAQLSLMGEEIPADDCVACPDGGYQEYRLTILHFALGKEVHRIVRNTGGDLCQLDGDTARFQPSLLLTDDKAAEAIEKYFPSIAERVDHDVSLLQECTVYFGDMEITNLVFPA
;
A
#
# COMPACT_ATOMS: atom_id res chain seq x y z
N MET A 1 -1.20 -7.90 -16.27
CA MET A 1 -0.69 -6.99 -15.23
C MET A 1 -1.88 -6.49 -14.45
N ALA A 2 -2.12 -7.07 -13.28
CA ALA A 2 -3.11 -6.51 -12.36
C ALA A 2 -2.49 -5.23 -11.78
N PRO A 3 -3.22 -4.10 -11.73
CA PRO A 3 -2.72 -2.89 -11.08
C PRO A 3 -2.47 -3.23 -9.60
N GLY A 4 -1.21 -3.12 -9.17
CA GLY A 4 -0.80 -3.45 -7.81
C GLY A 4 -1.62 -2.65 -6.82
N SER A 5 -2.58 -3.30 -6.17
CA SER A 5 -3.48 -2.67 -5.20
C SER A 5 -3.05 -3.10 -3.82
N PHE A 6 -2.56 -2.15 -3.01
CA PHE A 6 -2.23 -2.40 -1.61
C PHE A 6 -3.34 -1.86 -0.73
N ILE A 7 -3.91 -2.71 0.14
CA ILE A 7 -4.91 -2.31 1.13
C ILE A 7 -4.22 -2.17 2.48
N TRP A 8 -4.50 -1.11 3.22
CA TRP A 8 -4.01 -0.90 4.59
C TRP A 8 -5.18 -0.51 5.50
N ALA A 9 -5.27 -1.09 6.69
CA ALA A 9 -6.31 -0.80 7.67
C ALA A 9 -5.67 -0.50 9.05
N SER A 10 -5.85 0.72 9.54
CA SER A 10 -5.39 1.13 10.88
C SER A 10 -6.54 1.06 11.88
N SER A 11 -6.26 0.60 13.09
CA SER A 11 -7.25 0.36 14.15
C SER A 11 -7.58 1.59 15.01
N ARG A 12 -6.86 2.72 14.85
CA ARG A 12 -7.03 3.91 15.71
C ARG A 12 -7.86 5.05 15.11
N ALA A 13 -8.02 5.06 13.79
CA ALA A 13 -9.01 5.85 13.08
C ALA A 13 -9.58 4.92 12.00
N GLN A 14 -10.88 4.95 11.72
CA GLN A 14 -11.51 4.10 10.69
C GLN A 14 -11.06 4.52 9.28
N LEU A 15 -9.76 4.37 9.01
CA LEU A 15 -9.11 4.76 7.77
C LEU A 15 -8.79 3.50 6.96
N SER A 16 -9.25 3.47 5.72
CA SER A 16 -8.76 2.53 4.70
C SER A 16 -7.83 3.27 3.75
N LEU A 17 -6.86 2.53 3.25
CA LEU A 17 -5.81 3.00 2.39
C LEU A 17 -5.77 2.09 1.18
N MET A 18 -5.78 2.66 -0.02
CA MET A 18 -5.67 1.95 -1.28
C MET A 18 -4.58 2.61 -2.13
N GLY A 19 -3.50 1.90 -2.41
CA GLY A 19 -2.45 2.36 -3.32
C GLY A 19 -2.70 1.88 -4.74
N GLU A 20 -2.66 2.78 -5.72
CA GLU A 20 -2.64 2.47 -7.15
C GLU A 20 -1.30 2.92 -7.74
N GLU A 21 -0.62 2.03 -8.44
CA GLU A 21 0.60 2.36 -9.16
C GLU A 21 0.32 3.35 -10.30
N ILE A 22 1.13 4.41 -10.40
CA ILE A 22 1.10 5.35 -11.52
C ILE A 22 2.13 4.89 -12.54
N PRO A 23 1.74 4.62 -13.80
CA PRO A 23 2.69 4.28 -14.86
C PRO A 23 3.75 5.38 -14.98
N ALA A 24 5.00 5.03 -14.76
CA ALA A 24 6.16 5.87 -15.02
C ALA A 24 6.81 5.44 -16.34
N ASP A 25 7.36 6.38 -17.11
CA ASP A 25 8.19 6.04 -18.27
C ASP A 25 9.38 5.17 -17.82
N ASP A 26 9.77 4.17 -18.63
CA ASP A 26 10.87 3.22 -18.40
C ASP A 26 12.23 3.87 -18.05
N CYS A 27 12.34 5.19 -18.19
CA CYS A 27 13.53 5.99 -18.03
C CYS A 27 13.69 6.70 -16.68
N VAL A 28 12.87 6.43 -15.65
CA VAL A 28 13.12 7.01 -14.31
C VAL A 28 14.26 6.27 -13.60
N ALA A 29 15.44 6.27 -14.22
CA ALA A 29 16.72 6.15 -13.53
C ALA A 29 16.95 7.45 -12.74
N CYS A 30 16.27 7.55 -11.59
CA CYS A 30 16.54 8.56 -10.59
C CYS A 30 17.95 8.33 -10.01
N PRO A 31 18.71 9.40 -9.66
CA PRO A 31 20.01 9.28 -8.97
C PRO A 31 19.98 8.44 -7.69
N ASP A 32 18.79 8.25 -7.11
CA ASP A 32 18.54 7.48 -5.88
C ASP A 32 18.09 6.03 -6.14
N GLY A 33 18.17 5.51 -7.38
CA GLY A 33 17.94 4.09 -7.69
C GLY A 33 16.57 3.73 -8.28
N GLY A 34 15.82 4.72 -8.76
CA GLY A 34 14.47 4.55 -9.30
C GLY A 34 13.41 4.61 -8.20
N TYR A 35 12.42 5.46 -8.39
CA TYR A 35 11.25 5.51 -7.50
C TYR A 35 10.00 5.24 -8.32
N GLN A 36 9.06 4.51 -7.72
CA GLN A 36 7.76 4.22 -8.33
C GLN A 36 6.71 5.06 -7.62
N GLU A 37 5.92 5.83 -8.37
CA GLU A 37 4.88 6.69 -7.81
C GLU A 37 3.59 5.90 -7.61
N TYR A 38 2.96 6.13 -6.46
CA TYR A 38 1.67 5.53 -6.12
C TYR A 38 0.69 6.63 -5.77
N ARG A 39 -0.54 6.50 -6.28
CA ARG A 39 -1.70 7.23 -5.80
C ARG A 39 -2.30 6.48 -4.61
N LEU A 40 -2.08 7.00 -3.41
CA LEU A 40 -2.68 6.52 -2.18
C LEU A 40 -4.02 7.21 -1.95
N THR A 41 -5.11 6.44 -1.97
CA THR A 41 -6.45 6.86 -1.58
C THR A 41 -6.66 6.55 -0.10
N ILE A 42 -6.90 7.58 0.70
CA ILE A 42 -7.12 7.53 2.14
C ILE A 42 -8.60 7.80 2.39
N LEU A 43 -9.33 6.76 2.80
CA LEU A 43 -10.77 6.77 3.05
C LEU A 43 -11.04 6.86 4.54
N HIS A 44 -11.85 7.82 4.98
CA HIS A 44 -12.37 7.89 6.34
C HIS A 44 -13.80 7.34 6.39
N PHE A 45 -13.96 6.09 6.81
CA PHE A 45 -15.26 5.41 6.81
C PHE A 45 -16.32 6.12 7.65
N ALA A 46 -15.98 6.56 8.87
CA ALA A 46 -16.94 7.24 9.74
C ALA A 46 -17.54 8.51 9.13
N LEU A 47 -16.77 9.16 8.23
CA LEU A 47 -17.17 10.41 7.60
C LEU A 47 -17.63 10.20 6.15
N GLY A 48 -17.43 9.00 5.58
CA GLY A 48 -17.68 8.73 4.17
C GLY A 48 -16.86 9.62 3.22
N LYS A 49 -15.64 10.00 3.63
CA LYS A 49 -14.79 10.94 2.88
C LYS A 49 -13.51 10.28 2.39
N GLU A 50 -12.96 10.76 1.29
CA GLU A 50 -11.70 10.29 0.75
C GLU A 50 -10.74 11.43 0.41
N VAL A 51 -9.45 11.12 0.43
CA VAL A 51 -8.37 12.01 0.05
C VAL A 51 -7.34 11.21 -0.75
N HIS A 52 -6.89 11.75 -1.88
CA HIS A 52 -5.80 11.15 -2.64
C HIS A 52 -4.48 11.85 -2.34
N ARG A 53 -3.39 11.07 -2.25
CA ARG A 53 -2.02 11.55 -2.09
C ARG A 53 -1.10 10.81 -3.01
N ILE A 54 -0.14 11.54 -3.59
CA ILE A 54 0.94 10.92 -4.34
C ILE A 54 2.05 10.63 -3.34
N VAL A 55 2.47 9.38 -3.29
CA VAL A 55 3.60 8.91 -2.49
C VAL A 55 4.60 8.23 -3.41
N ARG A 56 5.88 8.24 -3.03
CA ARG A 56 6.95 7.58 -3.78
C ARG A 56 7.42 6.35 -3.02
N ASN A 57 7.52 5.24 -3.71
CA ASN A 57 8.26 4.07 -3.24
C ASN A 57 9.72 4.25 -3.61
N THR A 58 10.61 4.28 -2.61
CA THR A 58 12.04 4.50 -2.81
C THR A 58 12.85 3.21 -2.93
N GLY A 59 12.22 2.03 -2.99
CA GLY A 59 12.85 0.78 -3.45
C GLY A 59 14.00 0.21 -2.60
N GLY A 60 14.31 0.79 -1.43
CA GLY A 60 15.34 0.29 -0.51
C GLY A 60 15.01 -1.06 0.13
N ASP A 61 15.79 -1.47 1.14
CA ASP A 61 15.70 -2.79 1.81
C ASP A 61 14.29 -3.19 2.27
N LEU A 62 13.42 -2.20 2.46
CA LEU A 62 11.99 -2.38 2.65
C LEU A 62 11.26 -1.22 1.95
N CYS A 63 10.24 -1.52 1.15
CA CYS A 63 9.38 -0.57 0.42
C CYS A 63 8.89 0.58 1.33
N GLN A 64 9.58 1.72 1.29
CA GLN A 64 9.23 2.92 2.04
C GLN A 64 8.37 3.81 1.15
N LEU A 65 7.17 4.17 1.61
CA LEU A 65 6.37 5.21 0.96
C LEU A 65 6.68 6.53 1.62
N ASP A 66 7.14 7.51 0.83
CA ASP A 66 7.47 8.83 1.31
C ASP A 66 6.69 9.92 0.54
N GLY A 67 6.22 10.92 1.28
CA GLY A 67 5.44 12.04 0.78
C GLY A 67 5.07 13.02 1.89
N ASP A 68 4.75 14.26 1.52
CA ASP A 68 4.57 15.39 2.45
C ASP A 68 3.52 15.15 3.56
N THR A 69 2.57 14.24 3.33
CA THR A 69 1.44 13.97 4.24
C THR A 69 1.38 12.55 4.76
N ALA A 70 2.15 11.64 4.19
CA ALA A 70 2.09 10.22 4.55
C ALA A 70 3.47 9.61 4.40
N ARG A 71 3.93 8.99 5.48
CA ARG A 71 5.17 8.23 5.51
C ARG A 71 4.86 6.83 6.02
N PHE A 72 5.21 5.84 5.21
CA PHE A 72 5.15 4.45 5.60
C PHE A 72 6.55 3.93 5.86
N GLN A 73 6.83 3.51 7.10
CA GLN A 73 8.07 2.85 7.46
C GLN A 73 7.80 1.35 7.70
N PRO A 74 8.16 0.48 6.76
CA PRO A 74 8.06 -0.96 6.94
C PRO A 74 8.97 -1.46 8.07
N SER A 75 8.47 -2.43 8.84
CA SER A 75 9.19 -3.12 9.92
C SER A 75 9.26 -4.64 9.69
N LEU A 76 8.39 -5.19 8.85
CA LEU A 76 8.35 -6.61 8.53
C LEU A 76 7.90 -6.82 7.08
N LEU A 77 8.62 -7.68 6.37
CA LEU A 77 8.30 -8.14 5.03
C LEU A 77 7.96 -9.64 5.12
N LEU A 78 6.81 -10.02 4.56
CA LEU A 78 6.38 -11.40 4.42
C LEU A 78 6.30 -11.79 2.94
N THR A 79 6.79 -12.97 2.61
CA THR A 79 6.73 -13.62 1.30
C THR A 79 6.17 -15.04 1.45
N ASP A 80 5.85 -15.67 0.32
CA ASP A 80 5.49 -17.09 0.25
C ASP A 80 4.30 -17.42 1.18
N ASP A 81 4.37 -18.52 1.93
CA ASP A 81 3.32 -18.97 2.84
C ASP A 81 2.88 -17.90 3.83
N LYS A 82 3.84 -17.10 4.34
CA LYS A 82 3.53 -16.05 5.33
C LYS A 82 2.80 -14.87 4.70
N ALA A 83 3.07 -14.58 3.43
CA ALA A 83 2.32 -13.57 2.68
C ALA A 83 0.88 -14.06 2.46
N ALA A 84 0.70 -15.31 2.03
CA ALA A 84 -0.61 -15.90 1.82
C ALA A 84 -1.45 -15.91 3.11
N GLU A 85 -0.89 -16.38 4.23
CA GLU A 85 -1.54 -16.35 5.54
C GLU A 85 -1.95 -14.94 5.97
N ALA A 86 -1.08 -13.94 5.72
CA ALA A 86 -1.39 -12.55 6.03
C ALA A 86 -2.51 -11.99 5.15
N ILE A 87 -2.52 -12.32 3.85
CA ILE A 87 -3.56 -11.89 2.92
C ILE A 87 -4.92 -12.45 3.30
N GLU A 88 -5.00 -13.75 3.59
CA GLU A 88 -6.23 -14.40 4.09
C GLU A 88 -6.77 -13.72 5.35
N LYS A 89 -5.87 -13.39 6.28
CA LYS A 89 -6.26 -12.86 7.58
C LYS A 89 -6.64 -11.38 7.56
N TYR A 90 -5.90 -10.56 6.83
CA TYR A 90 -5.99 -9.10 6.90
C TYR A 90 -6.59 -8.46 5.65
N PHE A 91 -6.56 -9.16 4.52
CA PHE A 91 -7.04 -8.68 3.22
C PHE A 91 -8.00 -9.69 2.57
N PRO A 92 -9.11 -10.08 3.25
CA PRO A 92 -10.00 -11.15 2.78
C PRO A 92 -10.61 -10.83 1.40
N SER A 93 -10.85 -9.57 1.07
CA SER A 93 -11.33 -9.18 -0.26
C SER A 93 -10.31 -9.42 -1.38
N ILE A 94 -9.01 -9.42 -1.08
CA ILE A 94 -7.97 -9.79 -2.06
C ILE A 94 -7.96 -11.31 -2.25
N ALA A 95 -8.05 -12.07 -1.15
CA ALA A 95 -8.15 -13.53 -1.21
C ALA A 95 -9.38 -13.99 -2.00
N GLU A 96 -10.56 -13.39 -1.74
CA GLU A 96 -11.80 -13.68 -2.48
C GLU A 96 -11.68 -13.39 -4.00
N ARG A 97 -10.98 -12.31 -4.38
CA ARG A 97 -10.83 -11.94 -5.81
C ARG A 97 -10.00 -12.95 -6.61
N VAL A 98 -9.15 -13.72 -5.94
CA VAL A 98 -8.38 -14.81 -6.55
C VAL A 98 -8.90 -16.18 -6.16
N ASP A 99 -10.14 -16.27 -5.65
CA ASP A 99 -10.78 -17.51 -5.21
C ASP A 99 -9.93 -18.32 -4.22
N HIS A 100 -9.23 -17.61 -3.32
CA HIS A 100 -8.32 -18.21 -2.34
C HIS A 100 -7.22 -19.08 -2.97
N ASP A 101 -6.81 -18.81 -4.21
CA ASP A 101 -5.70 -19.53 -4.86
C ASP A 101 -4.37 -19.22 -4.15
N VAL A 102 -3.95 -20.16 -3.31
CA VAL A 102 -2.73 -20.07 -2.51
C VAL A 102 -1.49 -19.83 -3.36
N SER A 103 -1.44 -20.36 -4.58
CA SER A 103 -0.27 -20.22 -5.45
C SER A 103 -0.08 -18.76 -5.88
N LEU A 104 -1.19 -18.08 -6.23
CA LEU A 104 -1.20 -16.66 -6.56
C LEU A 104 -0.92 -15.79 -5.32
N LEU A 105 -1.43 -16.19 -4.15
CA LEU A 105 -1.20 -15.47 -2.90
C LEU A 105 0.27 -15.57 -2.44
N GLN A 106 0.93 -16.71 -2.65
CA GLN A 106 2.34 -16.91 -2.33
C GLN A 106 3.28 -16.07 -3.20
N GLU A 107 2.87 -15.72 -4.42
CA GLU A 107 3.63 -14.80 -5.30
C GLU A 107 3.59 -13.34 -4.81
N CYS A 108 2.72 -13.02 -3.85
CA CYS A 108 2.61 -11.68 -3.29
C CYS A 108 3.69 -11.41 -2.23
N THR A 109 4.05 -10.13 -2.10
CA THR A 109 4.84 -9.63 -0.97
C THR A 109 3.97 -8.73 -0.10
N VAL A 110 3.99 -8.95 1.21
CA VAL A 110 3.21 -8.17 2.19
C VAL A 110 4.16 -7.41 3.12
N TYR A 111 3.95 -6.10 3.22
CA TYR A 111 4.70 -5.24 4.12
C TYR A 111 3.84 -4.85 5.32
N PHE A 112 4.39 -5.02 6.52
CA PHE A 112 3.87 -4.47 7.77
C PHE A 112 4.81 -3.40 8.27
N GLY A 113 4.27 -2.39 8.95
CA GLY A 113 5.07 -1.36 9.59
C GLY A 113 4.22 -0.21 10.12
N ASP A 114 4.90 0.88 10.44
CA ASP A 114 4.26 2.07 10.99
C ASP A 114 3.95 3.07 9.88
N MET A 115 2.71 3.55 9.86
CA MET A 115 2.26 4.61 8.96
C MET A 115 2.03 5.87 9.77
N GLU A 116 2.76 6.93 9.44
CA GLU A 116 2.53 8.26 9.95
C GLU A 116 1.78 9.08 8.89
N ILE A 117 0.61 9.61 9.25
CA ILE A 117 -0.18 10.48 8.39
C ILE A 117 -0.31 11.83 9.09
N THR A 118 0.15 12.89 8.43
CA THR A 118 0.10 14.26 8.94
C THR A 118 -0.65 15.17 7.97
N ASN A 119 -1.20 16.27 8.49
CA ASN A 119 -1.85 17.31 7.68
C ASN A 119 -2.97 16.79 6.76
N LEU A 120 -3.67 15.72 7.16
CA LEU A 120 -4.76 15.15 6.38
C LEU A 120 -6.02 16.02 6.55
N VAL A 121 -6.32 16.83 5.53
CA VAL A 121 -7.55 17.64 5.48
C VAL A 121 -8.55 16.94 4.58
N PHE A 122 -9.64 16.42 5.17
CA PHE A 122 -10.78 15.94 4.39
C PHE A 122 -11.64 17.14 3.94
N PRO A 123 -12.11 17.15 2.69
CA PRO A 123 -13.02 18.20 2.22
C PRO A 123 -14.29 18.25 3.08
N ALA A 124 -14.86 19.44 3.26
CA ALA A 124 -16.06 19.67 4.08
C ALA A 124 -17.29 18.95 3.48
#